data_AF-A0A8T9CBI6-F1
#
_entry.id   AF-A0A8T9CBI6-F1
#
_cell.length_a   1.000
_cell.length_b   1.000
_cell.length_c   1.000
_cell.angle_alpha   90.00
_cell.angle_beta   90.00
_cell.angle_gamma   90.00
#
_symmetry.space_group_name_H-M   'P 1'
#
loop_
_entity.id
_entity.type
_entity.pdbx_description
1 polymer ?
#
loop_
_entity_poly.entity_id
_entity_poly.type
_entity_poly.pdbx_seq_one_letter_code
_entity_poly.pdbx_strand_id
1 'polypeptide(L)'
;VGLFVPSRCYLSLINDATEYRDLSALAFEWADSYDAKDWARLEAILAPTLRVDYTSIGKQCWPSMSAAEFMAMVTDDNFLGDPCVKTQHLLGFAKWEKLSETEIIGHHQLRAAHQVYTDVDLKSVKLRGHSHATNELYYRKMDDGAWKFAGLKPRVLWNEHEFEKVFKGSFLDSVAKL
;
A
#
# COMPACT_ATOMS: atom_id res chain seq x y z
N VAL A 1 -10.90 -7.59 46.44
CA VAL A 1 -9.62 -7.71 45.70
C VAL A 1 -9.96 -8.26 44.32
N GLY A 2 -10.12 -7.38 43.34
CA GLY A 2 -10.51 -7.75 41.98
C GLY A 2 -9.32 -8.32 41.21
N LEU A 3 -9.49 -9.51 40.65
CA LEU A 3 -8.51 -10.15 39.77
C LEU A 3 -8.35 -9.30 38.51
N PHE A 4 -7.16 -8.71 38.35
CA PHE A 4 -6.74 -8.07 37.12
C PHE A 4 -6.60 -9.18 36.06
N VAL A 5 -7.52 -9.24 35.10
CA VAL A 5 -7.36 -10.08 33.91
C VAL A 5 -6.47 -9.28 32.96
N PRO A 6 -5.22 -9.68 32.71
CA PRO A 6 -4.42 -8.99 31.73
C PRO A 6 -5.05 -9.24 30.36
N SER A 7 -5.53 -8.18 29.70
CA SER A 7 -5.88 -8.22 28.28
C SER A 7 -4.68 -8.76 27.51
N ARG A 8 -4.76 -10.02 27.14
CA ARG A 8 -3.82 -10.71 26.26
C ARG A 8 -3.93 -10.09 24.88
N CYS A 9 -3.22 -9.00 24.63
CA CYS A 9 -2.76 -8.64 23.29
C CYS A 9 -1.74 -9.70 22.87
N TYR A 10 -2.22 -10.89 22.48
CA TYR A 10 -1.42 -11.86 21.75
C TYR A 10 -1.27 -11.33 20.33
N LEU A 11 -0.35 -10.37 20.15
CA LEU A 11 0.32 -10.26 18.86
C LEU A 11 1.07 -11.58 18.69
N SER A 12 0.57 -12.46 17.82
CA SER A 12 1.38 -13.57 17.29
C SER A 12 2.47 -12.93 16.46
N LEU A 13 3.57 -12.59 17.13
CA LEU A 13 4.77 -12.10 16.46
C LEU A 13 5.28 -13.21 15.55
N ILE A 14 5.74 -12.83 14.36
CA ILE A 14 6.49 -13.74 13.50
C ILE A 14 7.73 -14.16 14.27
N ASN A 15 7.80 -15.44 14.63
CA ASN A 15 8.94 -16.03 15.33
C ASN A 15 9.91 -16.75 14.37
N ASP A 16 9.55 -16.87 13.09
CA ASP A 16 10.39 -17.45 12.04
C ASP A 16 11.16 -16.35 11.30
N ALA A 17 12.48 -16.39 11.40
CA ALA A 17 13.37 -15.42 10.75
C ALA A 17 13.28 -15.46 9.21
N THR A 18 12.97 -16.62 8.62
CA THR A 18 12.80 -16.80 7.18
C THR A 18 11.53 -16.09 6.72
N GLU A 19 10.42 -16.32 7.42
CA GLU A 19 9.14 -15.66 7.16
C GLU A 19 9.27 -14.14 7.28
N TYR A 20 9.91 -13.65 8.34
CA TYR A 20 10.18 -12.22 8.51
C TYR A 20 10.98 -11.64 7.33
N ARG A 21 12.05 -12.32 6.91
CA ARG A 21 12.87 -11.88 5.77
C ARG A 21 12.07 -11.83 4.47
N ASP A 22 11.31 -12.88 4.17
CA ASP A 22 10.56 -12.99 2.92
C ASP A 22 9.46 -11.93 2.84
N LEU A 23 8.74 -11.69 3.94
CA LEU A 23 7.71 -10.63 3.98
C LEU A 23 8.32 -9.23 3.94
N SER A 24 9.47 -9.02 4.59
CA SER A 24 10.18 -7.74 4.52
C SER A 24 10.67 -7.46 3.10
N ALA A 25 11.14 -8.48 2.39
CA ALA A 25 11.47 -8.37 0.97
C ALA A 25 10.23 -8.02 0.14
N LEU A 26 9.10 -8.71 0.31
CA LEU A 26 7.86 -8.39 -0.41
C LEU A 26 7.37 -6.95 -0.16
N ALA A 27 7.48 -6.46 1.08
CA ALA A 27 7.12 -5.07 1.41
C ALA A 27 8.01 -4.07 0.65
N PHE A 28 9.32 -4.35 0.60
CA PHE A 28 10.28 -3.54 -0.16
C PHE A 28 9.99 -3.59 -1.66
N GLU A 29 9.81 -4.79 -2.22
CA GLU A 29 9.50 -5.00 -3.63
C GLU A 29 8.22 -4.27 -4.03
N TRP A 30 7.17 -4.29 -3.21
CA TRP A 30 5.94 -3.54 -3.44
C TRP A 30 6.20 -2.02 -3.53
N ALA A 31 6.86 -1.46 -2.52
CA ALA A 31 7.11 -0.01 -2.45
C ALA A 31 8.02 0.47 -3.58
N ASP A 32 9.13 -0.24 -3.81
CA ASP A 32 10.14 0.15 -4.79
C ASP A 32 9.64 -0.07 -6.23
N SER A 33 8.78 -1.06 -6.47
CA SER A 33 8.14 -1.24 -7.79
C SER A 33 7.20 -0.09 -8.12
N TYR A 34 6.43 0.42 -7.15
CA TYR A 34 5.59 1.62 -7.34
C TYR A 34 6.45 2.83 -7.69
N ASP A 35 7.53 3.05 -6.94
CA ASP A 35 8.39 4.22 -7.08
C ASP A 35 9.21 4.22 -8.38
N ALA A 36 9.72 3.06 -8.76
CA ALA A 36 10.43 2.85 -10.02
C ALA A 36 9.49 2.75 -11.24
N LYS A 37 8.18 2.57 -11.01
CA LYS A 37 7.20 2.19 -12.03
C LYS A 37 7.61 0.90 -12.77
N ASP A 38 8.18 -0.05 -12.04
CA ASP A 38 8.57 -1.38 -12.55
C ASP A 38 7.40 -2.35 -12.37
N TRP A 39 6.52 -2.37 -13.37
CA TRP A 39 5.27 -3.12 -13.28
C TRP A 39 5.44 -4.63 -13.35
N ALA A 40 6.47 -5.11 -14.07
CA ALA A 40 6.78 -6.54 -14.12
C ALA A 40 7.28 -7.04 -12.76
N ARG A 41 8.08 -6.23 -12.06
CA ARG A 41 8.54 -6.51 -10.70
C ARG A 41 7.38 -6.54 -9.70
N LEU A 42 6.45 -5.60 -9.81
CA LEU A 42 5.23 -5.60 -8.99
C LEU A 42 4.37 -6.85 -9.26
N GLU A 43 4.10 -7.16 -10.53
CA GLU A 43 3.25 -8.28 -10.92
C GLU A 43 3.79 -9.62 -10.39
N ALA A 44 5.12 -9.79 -10.40
CA ALA A 44 5.77 -11.02 -9.94
C ALA A 44 5.51 -11.36 -8.46
N ILE A 45 5.21 -10.36 -7.62
CA ILE A 45 5.00 -10.56 -6.18
C ILE A 45 3.52 -10.67 -5.78
N LEU A 46 2.57 -10.46 -6.69
CA LEU A 46 1.15 -10.46 -6.36
C LEU A 46 0.60 -11.86 -6.11
N ALA A 47 -0.35 -11.95 -5.19
CA ALA A 47 -1.26 -13.09 -5.11
C ALA A 47 -2.31 -13.00 -6.23
N PRO A 48 -2.94 -14.11 -6.65
CA PRO A 48 -3.95 -14.10 -7.71
C PRO A 48 -5.13 -13.16 -7.44
N THR A 49 -5.48 -13.00 -6.16
CA THR A 49 -6.49 -12.04 -5.69
C THR A 49 -5.99 -11.26 -4.48
N LEU A 50 -6.38 -9.98 -4.44
CA LEU A 50 -5.94 -9.00 -3.45
C LEU A 50 -7.13 -8.39 -2.72
N ARG A 51 -6.97 -8.17 -1.41
CA ARG A 51 -7.85 -7.31 -0.62
C ARG A 51 -7.37 -5.86 -0.73
N VAL A 52 -8.11 -5.01 -1.44
CA VAL A 52 -7.80 -3.58 -1.57
C VAL A 52 -8.84 -2.80 -0.80
N ASP A 53 -8.47 -2.18 0.30
CA ASP A 53 -9.39 -1.43 1.15
C ASP A 53 -9.00 0.05 1.22
N TYR A 54 -9.62 0.85 0.36
CA TYR A 54 -9.40 2.29 0.27
C TYR A 54 -10.50 3.11 0.95
N THR A 55 -11.26 2.50 1.86
CA THR A 55 -12.35 3.18 2.58
C THR A 55 -11.86 4.37 3.39
N SER A 56 -10.67 4.29 3.99
CA SER A 56 -10.10 5.40 4.77
C SER A 56 -9.73 6.62 3.93
N ILE A 57 -9.64 6.47 2.60
CA ILE A 57 -9.30 7.54 1.67
C ILE A 57 -10.48 7.89 0.74
N GLY A 58 -11.71 7.52 1.13
CA GLY A 58 -12.94 7.90 0.45
C GLY A 58 -13.27 7.09 -0.81
N LYS A 59 -12.65 5.92 -1.00
CA LYS A 59 -13.00 4.97 -2.08
C LYS A 59 -13.64 3.71 -1.49
N GLN A 60 -13.95 2.72 -2.34
CA GLN A 60 -14.57 1.47 -1.88
C GLN A 60 -13.53 0.45 -1.35
N CYS A 61 -14.04 -0.65 -0.81
CA CYS A 61 -13.26 -1.84 -0.48
C CYS A 61 -13.58 -2.92 -1.51
N TRP A 62 -12.53 -3.49 -2.11
CA TRP A 62 -12.59 -4.67 -2.95
C TRP A 62 -12.02 -5.86 -2.16
N PRO A 63 -12.87 -6.76 -1.64
CA PRO A 63 -12.40 -7.83 -0.77
C PRO A 63 -11.58 -8.90 -1.52
N SER A 64 -11.73 -9.00 -2.84
CA SER A 64 -11.03 -9.99 -3.69
C SER A 64 -10.90 -9.47 -5.13
N MET A 65 -10.16 -8.38 -5.32
CA MET A 65 -9.79 -7.85 -6.64
C MET A 65 -8.81 -8.82 -7.31
N SER A 66 -8.94 -9.08 -8.61
CA SER A 66 -7.94 -9.89 -9.32
C SER A 66 -6.61 -9.14 -9.45
N ALA A 67 -5.49 -9.86 -9.56
CA ALA A 67 -4.19 -9.26 -9.82
C ALA A 67 -4.19 -8.38 -11.08
N ALA A 68 -4.90 -8.80 -12.14
CA ALA A 68 -5.01 -8.03 -13.38
C ALA A 68 -5.78 -6.71 -13.20
N GLU A 69 -6.90 -6.71 -12.45
CA GLU A 69 -7.64 -5.49 -12.13
C GLU A 69 -6.82 -4.55 -11.24
N PHE A 70 -6.07 -5.11 -10.30
CA PHE A 70 -5.16 -4.35 -9.45
C PHE A 70 -4.06 -3.66 -10.27
N MET A 71 -3.41 -4.40 -11.17
CA MET A 71 -2.41 -3.85 -12.09
C MET A 71 -3.01 -2.74 -12.96
N ALA A 72 -4.17 -2.97 -13.58
CA ALA A 72 -4.84 -1.96 -14.38
C ALA A 72 -5.14 -0.67 -13.60
N MET A 73 -5.54 -0.79 -12.32
CA MET A 73 -5.77 0.36 -11.45
C MET A 73 -4.47 1.11 -11.11
N VAL A 74 -3.42 0.40 -10.71
CA VAL A 74 -2.20 1.07 -10.23
C VAL A 74 -1.39 1.70 -11.37
N THR A 75 -1.39 1.09 -12.56
CA THR A 75 -0.65 1.59 -13.73
C THR A 75 -1.43 2.62 -14.55
N ASP A 76 -2.64 3.02 -14.13
CA ASP A 76 -3.43 4.01 -14.85
C ASP A 76 -2.76 5.40 -14.84
N ASP A 77 -2.83 6.11 -15.96
CA ASP A 77 -2.25 7.46 -16.14
C ASP A 77 -2.92 8.55 -15.28
N ASN A 78 -4.06 8.24 -14.67
CA ASN A 78 -4.71 9.07 -13.66
C ASN A 78 -4.23 8.76 -12.24
N PHE A 79 -3.35 7.77 -12.08
CA PHE A 79 -2.76 7.33 -10.81
C PHE A 79 -1.22 7.23 -10.92
N LEU A 80 -0.60 6.09 -10.60
CA LEU A 80 0.86 5.93 -10.63
C LEU A 80 1.40 5.67 -12.04
N GLY A 81 0.57 5.45 -13.05
CA GLY A 81 1.01 5.37 -14.45
C GLY A 81 1.57 6.68 -14.99
N ASP A 82 1.14 7.82 -14.43
CA ASP A 82 1.49 9.14 -14.95
C ASP A 82 3.02 9.34 -14.97
N PRO A 83 3.63 9.56 -16.16
CA PRO A 83 5.07 9.78 -16.28
C PRO A 83 5.54 11.05 -15.58
N CYS A 84 4.65 12.03 -15.36
CA CYS A 84 4.92 13.27 -14.66
C CYS A 84 4.79 13.14 -13.14
N VAL A 85 4.41 11.98 -12.59
CA VAL A 85 4.31 11.74 -11.15
C VAL A 85 5.51 10.93 -10.67
N LYS A 86 6.26 11.47 -9.72
CA LYS A 86 7.28 10.73 -8.96
C LYS A 86 6.79 10.49 -7.54
N THR A 87 7.09 9.30 -7.02
CA THR A 87 6.71 8.89 -5.68
C THR A 87 7.91 8.35 -4.90
N GLN A 88 7.79 8.35 -3.57
CA GLN A 88 8.58 7.52 -2.69
C GLN A 88 7.65 6.96 -1.61
N HIS A 89 7.45 5.64 -1.58
CA HIS A 89 6.70 4.92 -0.57
C HIS A 89 7.64 4.47 0.56
N LEU A 90 8.08 5.44 1.37
CA LEU A 90 9.05 5.17 2.43
C LEU A 90 8.40 4.43 3.60
N LEU A 91 8.75 3.15 3.74
CA LEU A 91 8.34 2.30 4.85
C LEU A 91 9.20 2.59 6.09
N GLY A 92 8.53 2.87 7.20
CA GLY A 92 9.13 3.02 8.53
C GLY A 92 9.10 1.72 9.32
N PHE A 93 8.91 1.82 10.65
CA PHE A 93 8.79 0.63 11.48
C PHE A 93 7.57 -0.21 11.11
N ALA A 94 7.75 -1.52 11.21
CA ALA A 94 6.71 -2.51 10.98
C ALA A 94 6.48 -3.35 12.25
N LYS A 95 5.22 -3.72 12.48
CA LYS A 95 4.85 -4.84 13.36
C LYS A 95 4.09 -5.88 12.55
N TRP A 96 4.11 -7.11 13.01
CA TRP A 96 3.53 -8.25 12.28
C TRP A 96 2.49 -8.97 13.12
N GLU A 97 1.47 -9.47 12.45
CA GLU A 97 0.36 -10.21 13.04
C GLU A 97 0.09 -11.45 12.20
N LYS A 98 0.38 -12.63 12.76
CA LYS A 98 0.11 -13.92 12.09
C LYS A 98 -1.31 -14.39 12.38
N LEU A 99 -2.15 -14.38 11.35
CA LEU A 99 -3.56 -14.77 11.46
C LEU A 99 -3.74 -16.29 11.35
N SER A 100 -2.95 -16.92 10.49
CA SER A 100 -2.94 -18.36 10.24
C SER A 100 -1.59 -18.81 9.69
N GLU A 101 -1.43 -20.09 9.34
CA GLU A 101 -0.22 -20.58 8.67
C GLU A 101 -0.04 -20.05 7.24
N THR A 102 -1.10 -19.47 6.65
CA THR A 102 -1.09 -18.98 5.27
C THR A 102 -1.43 -17.50 5.16
N GLU A 103 -1.68 -16.79 6.25
CA GLU A 103 -2.09 -15.38 6.24
C GLU A 103 -1.39 -14.57 7.34
N ILE A 104 -0.78 -13.45 6.93
CA ILE A 104 -0.07 -12.51 7.80
C ILE A 104 -0.43 -11.08 7.40
N ILE A 105 -0.52 -10.19 8.40
CA ILE A 105 -0.61 -8.74 8.21
C ILE A 105 0.70 -8.09 8.65
N GLY A 106 1.30 -7.30 7.76
CA GLY A 106 2.34 -6.33 8.10
C GLY A 106 1.71 -4.96 8.33
N HIS A 107 1.93 -4.37 9.50
CA HIS A 107 1.47 -3.02 9.83
C HIS A 107 2.66 -2.07 9.72
N HIS A 108 2.72 -1.27 8.67
CA HIS A 108 3.85 -0.41 8.36
C HIS A 108 3.53 1.05 8.65
N GLN A 109 4.45 1.77 9.28
CA GLN A 109 4.48 3.23 9.13
C GLN A 109 4.86 3.56 7.68
N LEU A 110 4.23 4.57 7.10
CA LEU A 110 4.44 4.95 5.71
C LEU A 110 4.47 6.48 5.58
N ARG A 111 5.49 6.99 4.91
CA ARG A 111 5.46 8.34 4.33
C ARG A 111 5.51 8.20 2.82
N ALA A 112 4.42 8.58 2.15
CA ALA A 112 4.34 8.54 0.69
C ALA A 112 4.54 9.96 0.14
N ALA A 113 5.76 10.27 -0.32
CA ALA A 113 6.09 11.57 -0.87
C ALA A 113 5.83 11.60 -2.38
N HIS A 114 5.13 12.61 -2.89
CA HIS A 114 4.82 12.78 -4.30
C HIS A 114 5.30 14.13 -4.82
N GLN A 115 5.78 14.13 -6.06
CA GLN A 115 6.06 15.33 -6.83
C GLN A 115 5.46 15.18 -8.22
N VAL A 116 4.69 16.18 -8.64
CA VAL A 116 4.09 16.24 -9.97
C VAL A 116 4.84 17.29 -10.77
N TYR A 117 5.25 16.94 -11.98
CA TYR A 117 5.96 17.82 -12.89
C TYR A 117 5.02 18.42 -13.94
N THR A 118 5.44 19.52 -14.57
CA THR A 118 4.65 20.17 -15.62
C THR A 118 4.53 19.31 -16.87
N ASP A 119 5.56 18.51 -17.14
CA ASP A 119 5.68 17.64 -18.30
C ASP A 119 6.73 16.53 -18.05
N VAL A 120 6.90 15.66 -19.05
CA VAL A 120 7.70 14.45 -18.99
C VAL A 120 9.22 14.68 -18.96
N ASP A 121 9.68 15.92 -19.13
CA ASP A 121 11.10 16.26 -19.00
C ASP A 121 11.57 16.33 -17.53
N LEU A 122 10.61 16.37 -16.60
CA LEU A 122 10.80 16.34 -15.15
C LEU A 122 11.69 17.47 -14.60
N LYS A 123 11.72 18.64 -15.24
CA LYS A 123 12.54 19.79 -14.79
C LYS A 123 11.79 20.76 -13.89
N SER A 124 10.52 21.01 -14.18
CA SER A 124 9.71 21.99 -13.44
C SER A 124 8.67 21.28 -12.59
N VAL A 125 8.73 21.53 -11.28
CA VAL A 125 7.77 20.97 -10.33
C VAL A 125 6.48 21.78 -10.39
N LYS A 126 5.38 21.11 -10.76
CA LYS A 126 4.04 21.69 -10.75
C LYS A 126 3.48 21.79 -9.33
N LEU A 127 3.53 20.69 -8.57
CA LEU A 127 3.10 20.64 -7.17
C LEU A 127 3.74 19.48 -6.42
N ARG A 128 3.58 19.50 -5.10
CA ARG A 128 3.97 18.43 -4.18
C ARG A 128 2.77 17.99 -3.35
N GLY A 129 2.82 16.75 -2.88
CA GLY A 129 1.84 16.20 -1.95
C GLY A 129 2.46 15.05 -1.19
N HIS A 130 2.41 15.06 0.15
CA HIS A 130 3.01 13.99 0.95
C HIS A 130 1.99 13.45 1.92
N SER A 131 1.82 12.13 1.96
CA SER A 131 0.91 11.48 2.90
C SER A 131 1.68 10.85 4.05
N HIS A 132 1.21 11.10 5.27
CA HIS A 132 1.67 10.43 6.48
C HIS A 132 0.60 9.43 6.89
N ALA A 133 0.94 8.14 6.84
CA ALA A 133 -0.02 7.07 6.97
C ALA A 133 0.55 5.89 7.75
N THR A 134 -0.35 4.99 8.15
CA THR A 134 -0.01 3.59 8.35
C THR A 134 -0.58 2.77 7.20
N ASN A 135 0.02 1.65 6.85
CA ASN A 135 -0.51 0.75 5.83
C ASN A 135 -0.50 -0.69 6.36
N GLU A 136 -1.66 -1.32 6.37
CA GLU A 136 -1.73 -2.78 6.52
C GLU A 136 -1.43 -3.39 5.15
N LEU A 137 -0.37 -4.18 5.04
CA LEU A 137 -0.08 -5.01 3.88
C LEU A 137 -0.47 -6.45 4.22
N TYR A 138 -1.31 -7.04 3.38
CA TYR A 138 -1.77 -8.41 3.54
C TYR A 138 -0.85 -9.34 2.77
N TYR A 139 -0.50 -10.47 3.36
CA TYR A 139 0.32 -11.49 2.72
C TYR A 139 -0.39 -12.84 2.77
N ARG A 140 -0.27 -13.60 1.69
CA ARG A 140 -0.80 -14.95 1.60
C ARG A 140 0.29 -15.92 1.17
N LYS A 141 0.35 -17.08 1.82
CA LYS A 141 1.21 -18.19 1.42
C LYS A 141 0.49 -19.03 0.37
N MET A 142 1.14 -19.28 -0.75
CA MET A 142 0.62 -20.11 -1.85
C MET A 142 0.86 -21.60 -1.57
N ASP A 143 0.25 -22.47 -2.38
CA ASP A 143 0.39 -23.93 -2.25
C ASP A 143 1.84 -24.43 -2.47
N ASP A 144 2.65 -23.67 -3.22
CA ASP A 144 4.09 -23.92 -3.42
C ASP A 144 4.95 -23.45 -2.23
N GLY A 145 4.32 -22.88 -1.20
CA GLY A 145 4.96 -22.38 0.01
C GLY A 145 5.48 -20.94 -0.09
N ALA A 146 5.41 -20.28 -1.25
CA ALA A 146 5.88 -18.91 -1.42
C ALA A 146 4.88 -17.90 -0.83
N TRP A 147 5.40 -16.87 -0.16
CA TRP A 147 4.61 -15.73 0.26
C TRP A 147 4.40 -14.75 -0.91
N LYS A 148 3.19 -14.18 -0.98
CA LYS A 148 2.80 -13.19 -1.99
C LYS A 148 2.11 -11.99 -1.35
N PHE A 149 2.24 -10.84 -1.99
CA PHE A 149 1.49 -9.62 -1.66
C PHE A 149 0.01 -9.82 -2.00
N ALA A 150 -0.84 -9.82 -0.99
CA ALA A 150 -2.26 -10.14 -1.07
C ALA A 150 -3.18 -8.94 -0.80
N GLY A 151 -2.62 -7.72 -0.81
CA GLY A 151 -3.40 -6.48 -0.80
C GLY A 151 -2.93 -5.46 0.22
N LEU A 152 -3.70 -4.38 0.34
CA LEU A 152 -3.38 -3.28 1.23
C LEU A 152 -4.62 -2.57 1.79
N LYS A 153 -4.41 -1.93 2.94
CA LYS A 153 -5.35 -1.01 3.57
C LYS A 153 -4.57 0.15 4.19
N PRO A 154 -4.41 1.26 3.44
CA PRO A 154 -3.82 2.46 4.00
C PRO A 154 -4.77 3.05 5.04
N ARG A 155 -4.20 3.81 5.96
CA ARG A 155 -4.91 4.73 6.86
C ARG A 155 -4.11 6.02 6.91
N VAL A 156 -4.61 7.03 6.21
CA VAL A 156 -4.02 8.37 6.21
C VAL A 156 -4.27 9.02 7.56
N LEU A 157 -3.21 9.55 8.16
CA LEU A 157 -3.28 10.31 9.40
C LEU A 157 -3.45 11.80 9.08
N TRP A 158 -2.59 12.32 8.19
CA TRP A 158 -2.64 13.69 7.68
C TRP A 158 -1.77 13.81 6.42
N ASN A 159 -1.90 14.93 5.70
CA ASN A 159 -1.15 15.19 4.47
C ASN A 159 -0.43 16.55 4.54
N GLU A 160 0.71 16.65 3.85
CA GLU A 160 1.44 17.88 3.56
C GLU A 160 1.18 18.34 2.12
N HIS A 161 1.28 19.65 1.91
CA HIS A 161 1.13 20.31 0.60
C HIS A 161 -0.26 20.07 -0.04
N GLU A 162 -0.31 19.88 -1.36
CA GLU A 162 -1.54 19.74 -2.15
C GLU A 162 -1.76 18.26 -2.52
N PHE A 163 -1.70 17.36 -1.53
CA PHE A 163 -1.79 15.91 -1.76
C PHE A 163 -3.07 15.49 -2.48
N GLU A 164 -4.19 16.14 -2.17
CA GLU A 164 -5.47 15.93 -2.83
C GLU A 164 -5.42 16.16 -4.35
N LYS A 165 -4.43 16.92 -4.82
CA LYS A 165 -4.23 17.27 -6.23
C LYS A 165 -3.17 16.44 -6.96
N VAL A 166 -2.57 15.47 -6.30
CA VAL A 166 -1.48 14.67 -6.87
C VAL A 166 -1.98 13.78 -8.01
N PHE A 167 -3.08 13.05 -7.80
CA PHE A 167 -3.60 12.13 -8.81
C PHE A 167 -4.78 12.76 -9.55
N LYS A 168 -4.83 12.59 -10.87
CA LYS A 168 -5.96 13.12 -11.66
C LYS A 168 -7.28 12.50 -11.23
N GLY A 169 -7.25 11.23 -10.81
CA GLY A 169 -8.40 10.51 -10.26
C GLY A 169 -8.66 10.72 -8.76
N SER A 170 -7.83 11.52 -8.05
CA SER A 170 -7.98 11.74 -6.59
C SER A 170 -8.96 12.85 -6.21
N PHE A 171 -9.70 13.42 -7.16
CA PHE A 171 -10.70 14.41 -6.79
C PHE A 171 -12.07 13.79 -6.51
N LEU A 172 -12.56 14.15 -5.33
CA LEU A 172 -13.96 14.35 -5.02
C LEU A 172 -14.60 15.32 -6.04
N ASP A 173 -14.72 14.94 -7.31
CA ASP A 173 -15.64 15.57 -8.26
C ASP A 173 -17.08 15.07 -8.01
N SER A 174 -17.44 14.96 -6.74
CA SER A 174 -18.81 14.74 -6.27
C SER A 174 -19.33 15.91 -5.43
N VAL A 175 -18.69 17.08 -5.50
CA VAL A 175 -19.37 18.34 -5.15
C VAL A 175 -20.00 18.90 -6.43
N ALA A 176 -21.33 18.92 -6.46
CA ALA A 176 -22.21 19.44 -7.51
C ALA A 176 -22.56 18.50 -8.68
N LYS A 177 -23.36 17.47 -8.40
CA LYS A 177 -24.53 17.23 -9.25
C LYS A 177 -25.76 17.75 -8.50
N LEU A 178 -26.43 18.69 -9.16
CA LEU A 178 -27.66 19.41 -8.79
C LEU A 178 -28.72 18.52 -8.15
#